data_AF-A0ABD6HEJ1-F1
#
_entry.id   AF-A0ABD6HEJ1-F1
#
_cell.length_a   1.000
_cell.length_b   1.000
_cell.length_c   1.000
_cell.angle_alpha   90.00
_cell.angle_beta   90.00
_cell.angle_gamma   90.00
#
_symmetry.space_group_name_H-M   'P 1'
#
loop_
_entity.id
_entity.type
_entity.pdbx_description
1 polymer ?
#
loop_
_entity_poly.entity_id
_entity_poly.type
_entity_poly.pdbx_seq_one_letter_code
_entity_poly.pdbx_strand_id
1 'polypeptide(L)' 'MNTNLIHNIINTLIAAIPALALFDWTPFFSEAVSLKIVGLLGLAKILINTWRDGPAGMMKPQPPVGWQPADDRAREGDCR' A
#
# COMPACT_ATOMS: atom_id res chain seq x y z
N MET A 1 3.04 -19.35 -10.72
CA MET A 1 3.20 -18.71 -9.40
C MET A 1 1.82 -18.60 -8.76
N ASN A 2 1.68 -18.83 -7.45
CA ASN A 2 0.36 -18.75 -6.80
C ASN A 2 -0.05 -17.28 -6.64
N THR A 3 -1.01 -16.84 -7.46
CA THR A 3 -1.53 -15.46 -7.44
C THR A 3 -2.03 -15.04 -6.06
N ASN A 4 -2.62 -15.95 -5.28
CA ASN A 4 -3.08 -15.66 -3.91
C ASN A 4 -1.92 -15.36 -2.96
N LEU A 5 -0.80 -16.07 -3.11
CA LEU A 5 0.41 -15.80 -2.32
C LEU A 5 0.96 -14.40 -2.64
N ILE A 6 1.01 -14.04 -3.94
CA ILE A 6 1.46 -12.71 -4.38
C ILE A 6 0.57 -11.62 -3.78
N HIS A 7 -0.75 -11.77 -3.84
CA HIS A 7 -1.68 -10.80 -3.26
C HIS A 7 -1.49 -10.60 -1.75
N ASN A 8 -1.33 -11.70 -1.00
CA ASN A 8 -1.12 -11.62 0.45
C ASN A 8 0.20 -10.90 0.81
N ILE A 9 1.26 -11.15 0.03
CA ILE A 9 2.54 -10.46 0.20
C ILE A 9 2.38 -8.96 -0.06
N ILE A 10 1.75 -8.58 -1.18
CA ILE A 10 1.52 -7.17 -1.53
C ILE A 10 0.70 -6.46 -0.43
N ASN A 11 -0.39 -7.06 0.04
CA ASN A 11 -1.21 -6.49 1.11
C ASN A 11 -0.41 -6.27 2.40
N THR A 12 0.42 -7.24 2.77
CA THR A 12 1.30 -7.14 3.95
C THR A 12 2.31 -6.01 3.78
N LEU A 13 2.95 -5.89 2.62
CA LEU A 13 3.96 -4.86 2.36
C LEU A 13 3.36 -3.44 2.34
N ILE A 14 2.16 -3.28 1.78
CA ILE A 14 1.45 -1.99 1.75
C ILE A 14 1.15 -1.47 3.17
N ALA A 15 0.86 -2.37 4.11
CA ALA A 15 0.63 -2.03 5.51
C ALA A 15 1.94 -1.82 6.29
N ALA A 16 2.94 -2.69 6.11
CA ALA A 16 4.16 -2.68 6.92
C ALA A 16 5.12 -1.53 6.56
N ILE A 17 5.30 -1.23 5.27
CA ILE A 17 6.31 -0.25 4.83
C ILE A 17 6.04 1.17 5.38
N PRO A 18 4.81 1.70 5.36
CA PRO A 18 4.52 3.00 5.98
C PRO A 18 4.78 3.03 7.48
N ALA A 19 4.43 1.96 8.19
CA ALA A 19 4.68 1.86 9.61
C ALA A 19 6.19 1.91 9.92
N LEU A 20 6.99 1.18 9.14
CA LEU A 20 8.46 1.21 9.24
C LEU A 20 9.05 2.55 8.84
N ALA A 21 8.45 3.27 7.89
CA ALA A 21 8.91 4.60 7.49
C ALA A 21 8.64 5.68 8.56
N LEU A 22 7.63 5.47 9.40
CA LEU A 22 7.30 6.33 10.54
C LEU A 22 8.03 5.94 11.83
N PHE A 23 8.66 4.77 11.87
CA PHE A 23 9.41 4.30 13.02
C PHE A 23 10.70 5.10 13.23
N ASP A 24 11.03 5.40 14.49
CA ASP A 24 12.28 6.07 14.82
C ASP A 24 13.45 5.07 14.85
N TRP A 25 14.29 5.15 13.82
CA TRP A 25 15.47 4.30 13.63
C TRP A 25 16.72 4.81 14.37
N THR A 26 16.71 6.07 14.84
CA THR A 26 17.87 6.72 15.45
C THR A 26 18.39 6.05 16.75
N PRO A 27 17.60 5.31 17.54
CA PRO A 27 18.13 4.54 18.67
C PRO A 27 19.06 3.38 18.26
N PHE A 28 18.98 2.93 17.01
CA PHE A 28 19.71 1.75 16.51
C PHE A 28 20.80 2.10 15.51
N PHE A 29 20.67 3.24 14.82
CA PHE A 29 21.53 3.63 13.71
C PHE A 29 21.87 5.12 13.74
N SER A 30 22.95 5.50 13.05
CA SER A 30 23.28 6.92 12.86
C SER A 30 22.21 7.62 12.01
N GLU A 31 22.10 8.94 12.15
CA GLU A 31 21.17 9.77 11.38
C GLU A 31 21.25 9.51 9.87
N ALA A 32 22.48 9.42 9.33
CA ALA A 32 22.71 9.16 7.91
C ALA A 32 22.21 7.78 7.47
N VAL A 33 22.28 6.76 8.34
CA VAL A 33 21.77 5.42 8.06
C VAL A 33 20.25 5.38 8.20
N SER A 34 19.71 5.98 9.26
CA SER A 34 18.26 6.12 9.49
C SER A 34 17.55 6.81 8.32
N LEU A 35 18.13 7.89 7.79
CA LEU A 35 17.61 8.59 6.61
C LEU A 35 17.61 7.69 5.37
N LYS A 36 18.66 6.88 5.16
CA LYS A 36 18.71 5.91 4.06
C LYS A 36 17.65 4.83 4.21
N ILE A 37 17.40 4.33 5.42
CA ILE A 37 16.34 3.34 5.69
C ILE A 37 14.98 3.93 5.29
N VAL A 38 14.63 5.11 5.80
CA VAL A 38 13.36 5.77 5.48
C VAL A 38 13.25 6.08 3.98
N GLY A 39 14.33 6.55 3.36
CA GLY A 39 14.38 6.81 1.91
C GLY A 39 14.13 5.54 1.06
N LEU A 40 14.75 4.42 1.43
CA LEU A 40 14.53 3.13 0.75
C LEU A 40 13.12 2.60 0.97
N LEU A 41 12.56 2.72 2.18
CA LEU A 41 11.17 2.35 2.47
C LEU A 41 10.19 3.19 1.64
N GLY A 42 10.44 4.49 1.53
CA GLY A 42 9.65 5.38 0.68
C GLY A 42 9.68 4.97 -0.79
N LEU A 43 10.87 4.67 -1.33
CA LEU A 43 11.01 4.21 -2.70
C LEU A 43 10.31 2.86 -2.93
N ALA A 44 10.47 1.90 -2.01
CA ALA A 44 9.82 0.60 -2.08
C ALA A 44 8.29 0.74 -2.12
N LYS A 45 7.73 1.65 -1.31
CA LYS A 45 6.29 1.93 -1.32
C LYS A 45 5.83 2.44 -2.69
N ILE A 46 6.57 3.36 -3.32
CA ILE A 46 6.24 3.89 -4.65
C ILE A 46 6.24 2.76 -5.68
N LEU A 47 7.27 1.91 -5.67
CA LEU A 47 7.36 0.78 -6.60
C LEU A 47 6.21 -0.21 -6.45
N ILE A 48 5.85 -0.57 -5.20
CA ILE A 48 4.74 -1.48 -4.94
C ILE A 48 3.41 -0.88 -5.39
N ASN A 49 3.15 0.38 -5.05
CA ASN A 49 1.94 1.08 -5.51
C ASN A 49 1.91 1.18 -7.04
N THR A 50 3.04 1.45 -7.68
CA THR A 50 3.14 1.53 -9.16
C THR A 50 2.87 0.19 -9.80
N TRP A 51 3.38 -0.90 -9.24
CA TRP A 51 3.14 -2.24 -9.77
C TRP A 51 1.70 -2.71 -9.54
N ARG A 52 1.08 -2.33 -8.42
CA ARG A 52 -0.32 -2.65 -8.10
C ARG A 52 -1.31 -1.85 -8.95
N ASP A 53 -1.13 -0.54 -9.03
CA ASP A 53 -2.13 0.39 -9.60
C ASP A 53 -1.77 0.83 -11.03
N GLY A 54 -0.52 0.66 -11.45
CA GLY A 54 0.05 1.32 -12.62
C GLY A 54 0.29 2.83 -12.37
N PRO A 55 1.18 3.47 -13.16
CA PRO A 55 1.42 4.92 -13.04
C PRO A 55 0.16 5.77 -13.18
N ALA A 56 -0.76 5.38 -14.07
CA ALA A 56 -2.02 6.07 -14.27
C ALA A 56 -3.00 5.88 -13.08
N GLY A 57 -2.98 4.73 -12.42
CA GLY A 57 -3.85 4.46 -11.27
C GLY A 57 -3.46 5.29 -10.04
N MET A 58 -2.17 5.58 -9.86
CA MET A 58 -1.67 6.43 -8.78
C MET A 58 -2.10 7.90 -8.87
N MET A 59 -2.49 8.37 -10.07
CA MET A 59 -2.95 9.74 -10.30
C MET A 59 -4.47 9.88 -10.24
N LYS A 60 -5.21 8.76 -10.12
CA LYS A 60 -6.66 8.81 -9.98
C LYS A 60 -7.03 9.28 -8.58
N PRO A 61 -8.11 10.07 -8.42
CA PRO A 61 -8.70 10.30 -7.12
C PRO A 61 -8.99 8.95 -6.47
N GLN A 62 -8.39 8.68 -5.31
CA GLN A 62 -8.72 7.47 -4.57
C GLN A 62 -10.12 7.65 -3.97
N PRO A 63 -11.03 6.68 -4.17
CA PRO A 63 -12.34 6.75 -3.55
C PRO A 63 -12.18 6.78 -2.01
N PRO A 64 -13.11 7.42 -1.28
CA PRO A 64 -13.09 7.40 0.18
C PRO A 64 -13.04 5.96 0.70
N VAL A 65 -12.35 5.76 1.81
CA VAL A 65 -12.40 4.48 2.55
C VAL A 65 -13.86 4.15 2.88
N GLY A 66 -14.35 3.00 2.41
CA GLY A 66 -15.76 2.57 2.57
C GLY A 66 -16.68 2.95 1.40
N TRP A 67 -16.16 3.54 0.32
CA TRP A 67 -16.96 3.79 -0.88
C TRP A 67 -17.24 2.49 -1.64
N GLN A 68 -18.53 2.15 -1.74
CA GLN A 68 -19.01 1.07 -2.60
C GLN A 68 -19.47 1.66 -3.95
N PRO A 69 -19.06 1.07 -5.08
CA PRO A 69 -19.66 1.35 -6.38
C PRO A 69 -21.19 1.24 -6.35
N ALA A 70 -21.88 2.08 -7.13
CA ALA A 70 -23.35 2.12 -7.12
C ALA A 70 -23.98 0.82 -7.62
N ASP A 71 -23.29 0.07 -8.48
CA ASP A 71 -23.67 -1.24 -9.00
C ASP A 71 -23.51 -2.38 -7.97
N ASP A 72 -22.52 -2.28 -7.07
CA ASP A 72 -22.33 -3.26 -5.99
C ASP A 72 -23.42 -3.13 -4.92
N ARG A 73 -23.89 -1.90 -4.62
CA ARG A 73 -25.01 -1.66 -3.70
C ARG A 73 -26.34 -2.24 -4.19
N ALA A 74 -26.52 -2.32 -5.51
CA ALA A 74 -27.73 -2.89 -6.10
C ALA A 74 -27.77 -4.43 -5.97
N ARG A 75 -26.61 -5.10 -6.01
CA ARG A 75 -26.51 -6.56 -5.88
C ARG A 75 -26.63 -7.05 -4.43
N GLU A 76 -26.16 -6.25 -3.47
CA GLU A 76 -26.25 -6.60 -2.03
C GLU A 76 -27.70 -6.59 -1.52
N GLY A 77 -28.61 -5.87 -2.20
CA GLY A 77 -30.06 -5.87 -1.92
C GLY A 77 -30.87 -6.97 -2.62
N ASP A 78 -30.24 -7.73 -3.53
CA ASP A 78 -30.91 -8.71 -4.42
C ASP A 78 -30.63 -10.17 -4.02
N CYS A 79 -29.89 -10.41 -2.93
CA CYS A 79 -29.80 -11.72 -2.30
C CYS A 79 -30.94 -11.90 -1.28
N ARG A 80 -32.15 -12.19 -1.79
CA ARG A 80 -33.19 -12.94 -1.08
C ARG A 80 -33.55 -14.19 -1.88
#